data_AF-A0A6H9H8C7-F1
#
_entry.id   AF-A0A6H9H8C7-F1
#
_cell.length_a   1.000
_cell.length_b   1.000
_cell.length_c   1.000
_cell.angle_alpha   90.00
_cell.angle_beta   90.00
_cell.angle_gamma   90.00
#
_symmetry.space_group_name_H-M   'P 1'
#
loop_
_entity.id
_entity.type
_entity.pdbx_description
1 polymer ?
#
loop_
_entity_poly.entity_id
_entity_poly.type
_entity_poly.pdbx_seq_one_letter_code
_entity_poly.pdbx_strand_id
1 'polypeptide(L)'
;MAGCLILQAPMAGAQERDAKNLPNAGGAIDPAFVGHYYLSGVMETGSELLLRADGSFEWYISYGALDQFAQGTWRREGEEIVLVAPQPPKNRPLFAYLDTEPWPAESGAENRTRRAGDRSQIGRRCARGQGGLALCRWSRTGSRDVR
;
A
#
# COMPACT_ATOMS: atom_id res chain seq x y z
N MET A 1 -60.13 -7.45 -12.21
CA MET A 1 -59.10 -8.51 -12.09
C MET A 1 -57.80 -7.93 -12.64
N ALA A 2 -56.97 -7.38 -11.76
CA ALA A 2 -55.69 -6.74 -12.11
C ALA A 2 -54.66 -7.84 -12.39
N GLY A 3 -54.25 -7.97 -13.66
CA GLY A 3 -53.18 -8.87 -14.09
C GLY A 3 -51.85 -8.14 -14.05
N CYS A 4 -50.97 -8.56 -13.13
CA CYS A 4 -49.61 -8.05 -12.96
C CYS A 4 -48.76 -8.41 -14.19
N LEU A 5 -48.38 -7.42 -15.00
CA LEU A 5 -47.46 -7.60 -16.12
C LEU A 5 -46.03 -7.62 -15.57
N ILE A 6 -45.44 -8.82 -15.43
CA ILE A 6 -44.01 -8.94 -15.08
C ILE A 6 -43.21 -8.54 -16.32
N LEU A 7 -42.65 -7.33 -16.29
CA LEU A 7 -41.69 -6.86 -17.28
C LEU A 7 -40.38 -7.64 -17.09
N GLN A 8 -40.16 -8.68 -17.90
CA GLN A 8 -38.85 -9.32 -18.00
C GLN A 8 -37.91 -8.36 -18.73
N ALA A 9 -36.95 -7.79 -18.00
CA ALA A 9 -35.80 -7.12 -18.61
C ALA A 9 -34.96 -8.17 -19.35
N PRO A 10 -34.58 -7.95 -20.63
CA PRO A 10 -33.54 -8.76 -21.21
C PRO A 10 -32.25 -8.46 -20.46
N MET A 11 -31.63 -9.50 -19.91
CA MET A 11 -30.21 -9.49 -19.56
C MET A 11 -29.44 -9.30 -20.87
N ALA A 12 -29.30 -8.05 -21.29
CA ALA A 12 -28.41 -7.68 -22.37
C ALA A 12 -27.01 -8.10 -21.93
N GLY A 13 -26.45 -9.11 -22.61
CA GLY A 13 -25.14 -9.63 -22.34
C GLY A 13 -24.13 -8.48 -22.24
N ALA A 14 -23.25 -8.57 -21.25
CA ALA A 14 -22.02 -7.80 -21.24
C ALA A 14 -21.23 -8.20 -22.49
N GLN A 15 -21.45 -7.48 -23.57
CA GLN A 15 -20.75 -7.65 -24.83
C GLN A 15 -19.35 -7.11 -24.59
N GLU A 16 -18.39 -8.03 -24.51
CA GLU A 16 -16.96 -7.75 -24.58
C GLU A 16 -16.72 -6.88 -25.80
N ARG A 17 -16.53 -5.59 -25.56
CA ARG A 17 -16.37 -4.61 -26.62
C ARG A 17 -15.10 -4.98 -27.36
N ASP A 18 -15.32 -5.48 -28.58
CA ASP A 18 -14.37 -5.66 -29.66
C ASP A 18 -13.01 -5.00 -29.39
N ALA A 19 -12.05 -5.77 -28.87
CA ALA A 19 -10.65 -5.40 -28.70
C ALA A 19 -9.92 -5.16 -30.05
N LYS A 20 -10.68 -4.97 -31.14
CA LYS A 20 -10.21 -4.93 -32.52
C LYS A 20 -10.45 -3.59 -33.22
N ASN A 21 -11.04 -2.60 -32.54
CA ASN A 21 -11.20 -1.26 -33.11
C ASN A 21 -11.03 -0.16 -32.04
N LEU A 22 -9.88 -0.19 -31.36
CA LEU A 22 -9.38 1.00 -30.66
C LEU A 22 -8.87 1.97 -31.72
N PRO A 23 -9.37 3.22 -31.79
CA PRO A 23 -8.76 4.24 -32.64
C PRO A 23 -7.28 4.32 -32.27
N ASN A 24 -6.38 4.18 -33.25
CA ASN A 24 -4.92 4.22 -33.13
C ASN A 24 -4.42 4.57 -31.71
N ALA A 25 -4.18 3.53 -30.90
CA ALA A 25 -3.74 3.62 -29.51
C ALA A 25 -2.26 4.02 -29.41
N GLY A 26 -1.95 5.19 -29.96
CA GLY A 26 -0.66 5.85 -29.92
C GLY A 26 -0.86 7.28 -29.47
N GLY A 27 -1.14 7.48 -28.18
CA GLY A 27 -1.09 8.81 -27.57
C GLY A 27 0.26 9.47 -27.82
N ALA A 28 0.25 10.79 -28.02
CA ALA A 28 1.46 11.57 -28.25
C ALA A 28 2.07 12.05 -26.92
N ILE A 29 3.35 12.44 -26.97
CA ILE A 29 3.97 13.18 -25.86
C ILE A 29 3.49 14.61 -25.91
N ASP A 30 2.89 15.09 -24.83
CA ASP A 30 2.46 16.49 -24.69
C ASP A 30 3.45 17.24 -23.78
N PRO A 31 4.27 18.16 -24.34
CA PRO A 31 5.27 18.89 -23.58
C PRO A 31 4.71 19.66 -22.37
N ALA A 32 3.41 19.99 -22.36
CA ALA A 32 2.77 20.69 -21.25
C ALA A 32 2.72 19.87 -19.94
N PHE A 33 2.86 18.53 -20.03
CA PHE A 33 2.85 17.62 -18.90
C PHE A 33 4.26 17.11 -18.52
N VAL A 34 5.31 17.60 -19.15
CA VAL A 34 6.68 17.25 -18.77
C VAL A 34 7.01 17.94 -17.45
N GLY A 35 7.50 17.19 -16.46
CA GLY A 35 7.89 17.73 -15.18
C GLY A 35 7.88 16.74 -14.03
N HIS A 36 8.13 17.28 -12.84
CA HIS A 36 8.10 16.56 -11.57
C HIS A 36 6.78 16.86 -10.85
N TYR A 37 6.13 15.82 -10.35
CA TYR A 37 4.85 15.86 -9.65
C TYR A 37 4.99 15.23 -8.27
N TYR A 38 4.48 15.91 -7.25
CA TYR A 38 4.56 15.47 -5.85
C TYR A 38 3.16 15.45 -5.25
N LEU A 39 2.89 14.48 -4.36
CA LEU A 39 1.68 14.49 -3.56
C LEU A 39 1.71 15.66 -2.56
N SER A 40 0.56 16.29 -2.37
CA SER A 40 0.39 17.37 -1.40
C SER A 40 -0.61 16.95 -0.31
N GLY A 41 -0.43 17.51 0.90
CA GLY A 41 -1.37 17.29 2.01
C GLY A 41 -1.31 15.92 2.69
N VAL A 42 -0.27 15.12 2.41
CA VAL A 42 -0.04 13.80 3.04
C VAL A 42 1.08 13.87 4.07
N MET A 43 0.96 13.11 5.16
CA MET A 43 2.01 12.96 6.18
C MET A 43 2.78 11.66 5.98
N GLU A 44 4.06 11.65 6.38
CA GLU A 44 4.92 10.46 6.39
C GLU A 44 4.96 9.71 5.05
N THR A 45 4.82 10.44 3.95
CA THR A 45 4.81 9.90 2.59
C THR A 45 5.83 10.65 1.75
N GLY A 46 6.84 9.94 1.25
CA GLY A 46 7.69 10.43 0.16
C GLY A 46 7.10 9.98 -1.16
N SER A 47 6.98 10.85 -2.16
CA SER A 47 6.46 10.45 -3.47
C SER A 47 6.96 11.37 -4.57
N GLU A 48 7.20 10.83 -5.76
CA GLU A 48 7.42 11.61 -6.97
C GLU A 48 6.90 10.85 -8.19
N LEU A 49 6.39 11.58 -9.16
CA LEU A 49 6.21 11.14 -10.54
C LEU A 49 6.96 12.11 -11.45
N LEU A 50 7.87 11.59 -12.26
CA LEU A 50 8.61 12.32 -13.27
C LEU A 50 8.12 11.90 -14.66
N LEU A 51 7.63 12.86 -15.43
CA LEU A 51 7.29 12.70 -16.84
C LEU A 51 8.35 13.40 -17.70
N ARG A 52 9.10 12.64 -18.51
CA ARG A 52 10.17 13.20 -19.36
C ARG A 52 9.69 13.46 -20.78
N ALA A 53 10.31 14.44 -21.45
CA ALA A 53 9.98 14.82 -22.83
C ALA A 53 10.27 13.72 -23.87
N ASP A 54 11.09 12.73 -23.53
CA ASP A 54 11.36 11.55 -24.39
C ASP A 54 10.25 10.49 -24.31
N GLY A 55 9.21 10.71 -23.50
CA GLY A 55 8.12 9.78 -23.30
C GLY A 55 8.40 8.71 -22.25
N SER A 56 9.50 8.79 -21.50
CA SER A 56 9.74 7.94 -20.33
C SER A 56 9.15 8.53 -19.05
N PHE A 57 8.73 7.67 -18.13
CA PHE A 57 8.33 8.07 -16.79
C PHE A 57 9.10 7.30 -15.72
N GLU A 58 9.25 7.93 -14.56
CA GLU A 58 9.67 7.31 -13.31
C GLU A 58 8.71 7.70 -12.20
N TRP A 59 8.40 6.77 -11.31
CA TRP A 59 7.57 7.03 -10.14
C TRP A 59 8.11 6.27 -8.93
N TYR A 60 8.04 6.92 -7.76
CA TYR A 60 8.24 6.25 -6.48
C TYR A 60 7.22 6.70 -5.45
N ILE A 61 6.95 5.83 -4.48
CA ILE A 61 6.28 6.17 -3.24
C ILE A 61 6.93 5.41 -2.07
N SER A 62 7.08 6.09 -0.95
CA SER A 62 7.52 5.52 0.33
C SER A 62 6.50 5.89 1.39
N TYR A 63 5.97 4.88 2.08
CA TYR A 63 5.00 5.04 3.16
C TYR A 63 5.22 3.98 4.24
N GLY A 64 5.71 4.39 5.41
CA GLY A 64 5.98 3.48 6.52
C GLY A 64 7.02 2.42 6.15
N ALA A 65 6.58 1.16 6.03
CA ALA A 65 7.43 0.02 5.62
C ALA A 65 7.21 -0.39 4.15
N LEU A 66 6.48 0.42 3.37
CA LEU A 66 6.18 0.17 1.97
C LEU A 66 6.98 1.14 1.09
N ASP A 67 7.85 0.60 0.25
CA ASP A 67 8.54 1.34 -0.81
C ASP A 67 8.16 0.72 -2.16
N GLN A 68 7.62 1.54 -3.07
CA GLN A 68 7.29 1.11 -4.42
C GLN A 68 7.92 2.04 -5.45
N PHE A 69 8.28 1.45 -6.59
CA PHE A 69 8.88 2.14 -7.71
C PHE A 69 8.36 1.54 -9.02
N ALA A 70 8.20 2.36 -10.05
CA ALA A 70 7.93 1.90 -11.40
C ALA A 70 8.53 2.86 -12.42
N GLN A 71 8.84 2.31 -13.59
CA GLN A 71 9.33 3.05 -14.74
C GLN A 71 8.70 2.49 -16.01
N GLY A 72 8.68 3.28 -17.07
CA GLY A 72 8.16 2.84 -18.36
C GLY A 72 7.96 4.01 -19.30
N THR A 73 6.95 3.90 -20.16
CA THR A 73 6.60 4.97 -21.12
C THR A 73 5.29 5.63 -20.72
N TRP A 74 5.17 6.93 -21.00
CA TRP A 74 3.93 7.66 -20.83
C TRP A 74 3.48 8.31 -22.13
N ARG A 75 2.19 8.64 -22.21
CA ARG A 75 1.61 9.39 -23.31
C ARG A 75 0.30 10.03 -22.91
N ARG A 76 -0.11 11.05 -23.65
CA ARG A 76 -1.40 11.71 -23.50
C ARG A 76 -2.46 11.04 -24.38
N GLU A 77 -3.57 10.62 -23.80
CA GLU A 77 -4.74 10.09 -24.52
C GLU A 77 -6.00 10.84 -24.10
N GLY A 78 -6.59 11.64 -25.00
CA GLY A 78 -7.85 12.35 -24.74
C GLY A 78 -7.75 13.34 -23.56
N GLU A 79 -8.26 12.97 -22.39
CA GLU A 79 -8.17 13.71 -21.10
C GLU A 79 -7.26 13.07 -20.05
N GLU A 80 -6.68 11.89 -20.35
CA GLU A 80 -5.83 11.12 -19.47
C GLU A 80 -4.33 11.15 -19.81
N ILE A 81 -3.49 11.00 -18.78
CA ILE A 81 -2.07 10.62 -18.92
C ILE A 81 -1.99 9.12 -18.67
N VAL A 82 -1.57 8.37 -19.68
CA VAL A 82 -1.45 6.91 -19.62
C VAL A 82 0.00 6.54 -19.32
N LEU A 83 0.21 5.79 -18.25
CA LEU A 83 1.52 5.23 -17.85
C LEU A 83 1.55 3.74 -18.16
N VAL A 84 2.56 3.30 -18.90
CA VAL A 84 2.74 1.90 -19.30
C VAL A 84 4.04 1.38 -18.72
N ALA A 85 3.94 0.60 -17.64
CA ALA A 85 5.06 -0.14 -17.08
C ALA A 85 5.21 -1.51 -17.78
N PRO A 86 6.44 -1.99 -18.00
CA PRO A 86 6.66 -3.32 -18.56
C PRO A 86 6.15 -4.38 -17.58
N GLN A 87 5.41 -5.35 -18.11
CA GLN A 87 4.97 -6.50 -17.32
C GLN A 87 6.17 -7.42 -17.05
N PRO A 88 6.36 -7.89 -15.80
CA PRO A 88 7.36 -8.89 -15.51
C PRO A 88 7.07 -10.18 -16.31
N PRO A 89 8.11 -10.94 -16.69
CA PRO A 89 7.92 -12.16 -17.48
C PRO A 89 7.13 -13.19 -16.69
N LYS A 90 6.14 -13.82 -17.34
CA LYS A 90 5.17 -14.76 -16.71
C LYS A 90 5.81 -15.98 -16.04
N ASN A 91 7.04 -16.32 -16.42
CA ASN A 91 7.76 -17.48 -15.92
C ASN A 91 8.54 -17.21 -14.62
N ARG A 92 8.43 -16.00 -14.05
CA ARG A 92 9.05 -15.66 -12.76
C ARG A 92 7.96 -15.31 -11.74
N PRO A 93 8.03 -15.83 -10.51
CA PRO A 93 7.09 -15.41 -9.47
C PRO A 93 7.32 -13.94 -9.10
N LEU A 94 6.23 -13.20 -8.89
CA LEU A 94 6.25 -11.79 -8.48
C LEU A 94 6.94 -11.59 -7.12
N PHE A 95 6.72 -12.54 -6.21
CA PHE A 95 7.36 -12.61 -4.91
C PHE A 95 8.12 -13.94 -4.80
N ALA A 96 9.34 -13.87 -4.30
CA ALA A 96 10.15 -15.05 -4.00
C ALA A 96 10.57 -14.98 -2.54
N TYR A 97 10.38 -16.09 -1.84
CA TYR A 97 11.00 -16.27 -0.54
C TYR A 97 12.52 -16.33 -0.74
N LEU A 98 13.27 -15.46 -0.08
CA LEU A 98 14.74 -15.46 -0.18
C LEU A 98 15.30 -16.50 0.79
N ASP A 99 15.10 -16.28 2.08
CA ASP A 99 15.65 -17.10 3.15
C ASP A 99 14.88 -16.94 4.47
N THR A 100 15.13 -17.89 5.38
CA THR A 100 14.86 -17.71 6.82
C THR A 100 16.20 -17.79 7.51
N GLU A 101 16.63 -16.72 8.13
CA GLU A 101 17.75 -16.80 9.05
C GLU A 101 17.24 -17.12 10.47
N PRO A 102 17.87 -18.07 11.19
CA PRO A 102 17.56 -18.30 12.59
C PRO A 102 17.79 -17.00 13.36
N TRP A 103 16.80 -16.58 14.15
CA TRP A 103 16.98 -15.45 15.06
C TRP A 103 18.16 -15.74 16.01
N PRO A 104 19.22 -14.90 16.06
CA PRO A 104 20.42 -15.20 16.84
C PRO A 104 20.11 -15.52 18.30
N ALA A 105 20.80 -16.51 18.86
CA ALA A 105 20.52 -17.00 20.21
C ALA A 105 20.68 -15.90 21.26
N GLU A 106 21.68 -15.03 21.10
CA GLU A 106 21.91 -13.87 21.96
C GLU A 106 20.76 -12.87 21.89
N SER A 107 20.31 -12.47 20.69
CA SER A 107 19.17 -11.56 20.51
C SER A 107 17.89 -12.19 21.04
N GLY A 108 17.75 -13.52 20.95
CA GLY A 108 16.64 -14.29 21.50
C GLY A 108 16.64 -14.27 23.03
N ALA A 109 17.82 -14.44 23.65
CA ALA A 109 18.02 -14.40 25.10
C ALA A 109 17.80 -12.99 25.66
N GLU A 110 18.30 -11.96 24.98
CA GLU A 110 18.08 -10.56 25.35
C GLU A 110 16.59 -10.19 25.29
N ASN A 111 15.91 -10.49 24.19
CA ASN A 111 14.47 -10.22 24.04
C ASN A 111 13.64 -10.98 25.09
N ARG A 112 14.04 -12.23 25.42
CA ARG A 112 13.39 -13.01 26.49
C ARG A 112 13.59 -12.35 27.85
N THR A 113 14.80 -11.87 28.15
CA THR A 113 15.12 -11.17 29.40
C THR A 113 14.35 -9.86 29.51
N ARG A 114 14.33 -9.06 28.44
CA ARG A 114 13.56 -7.82 28.34
C ARG A 114 12.06 -8.07 28.56
N ARG A 115 11.48 -9.05 27.85
CA ARG A 115 10.06 -9.42 28.02
C ARG A 115 9.74 -9.97 29.41
N ALA A 116 10.66 -10.70 30.04
CA ALA A 116 10.51 -11.14 31.43
C ALA A 116 10.55 -9.94 32.39
N GLY A 117 11.45 -8.98 32.15
CA GLY A 117 11.52 -7.69 32.82
C GLY A 117 10.21 -6.91 32.72
N ASP A 118 9.74 -6.64 31.49
CA ASP A 118 8.49 -5.92 31.22
C ASP A 118 7.29 -6.62 31.89
N ARG A 119 7.18 -7.95 31.75
CA ARG A 119 6.14 -8.74 32.40
C ARG A 119 6.19 -8.62 33.91
N SER A 120 7.39 -8.62 34.49
CA SER A 120 7.56 -8.45 35.94
C SER A 120 7.18 -7.05 36.40
N GLN A 121 7.50 -6.00 35.63
CA GLN A 121 7.14 -4.62 35.94
C GLN A 121 5.61 -4.39 35.84
N ILE A 122 4.98 -4.93 34.80
CA ILE A 122 3.51 -4.92 34.65
C ILE A 122 2.86 -5.66 35.83
N GLY A 123 3.36 -6.84 36.19
CA GLY A 123 2.87 -7.60 37.33
C GLY A 123 3.02 -6.88 38.67
N ARG A 124 4.09 -6.08 38.87
CA ARG A 124 4.26 -5.23 40.06
C ARG A 124 3.32 -4.01 40.08
N ARG A 125 2.91 -3.49 38.91
CA ARG A 125 1.87 -2.44 38.79
C ARG A 125 0.45 -2.97 38.98
N CYS A 126 0.25 -4.28 38.91
CA CYS A 126 -1.03 -4.92 39.16
C CYS A 126 -1.07 -5.50 40.57
N ALA A 127 -1.94 -4.95 41.42
CA ALA A 127 -2.24 -5.59 42.70
C ALA A 127 -3.02 -6.87 42.43
N ARG A 128 -2.62 -7.99 43.06
CA ARG A 128 -3.44 -9.21 43.10
C ARG A 128 -4.64 -8.93 43.99
N GLY A 129 -5.81 -8.71 43.39
CA GLY A 129 -7.09 -8.68 44.10
C GLY A 129 -7.50 -10.07 44.53
N GLN A 130 -8.22 -10.18 45.66
CA GLN A 130 -8.84 -11.44 46.06
C GLN A 130 -9.99 -11.76 45.08
N GLY A 131 -10.04 -12.99 44.56
CA GLY A 131 -11.07 -13.43 43.61
C GLY A 131 -10.66 -13.50 42.13
N GLY A 132 -9.37 -13.40 41.79
CA GLY A 132 -8.88 -13.63 40.42
C GLY A 132 -8.94 -12.41 39.48
N LEU A 133 -9.42 -11.27 39.97
CA LEU A 133 -9.39 -9.99 39.24
C LEU A 133 -8.11 -9.21 39.59
N ALA A 134 -7.31 -8.88 38.57
CA ALA A 134 -6.13 -8.04 38.72
C ALA A 134 -6.50 -6.56 38.65
N LEU A 135 -6.28 -5.81 39.74
CA LEU A 135 -6.43 -4.35 39.74
C LEU A 135 -5.10 -3.74 39.33
N CYS A 136 -4.95 -3.45 38.04
CA CYS A 136 -3.78 -2.75 37.51
C CYS A 136 -3.90 -1.25 37.77
N ARG A 137 -3.01 -0.69 38.60
CA ARG A 137 -2.95 0.75 38.85
C ARG A 137 -2.38 1.43 37.62
N TRP A 138 -3.26 1.92 36.75
CA TRP A 138 -2.88 2.73 35.60
C TRP A 138 -2.57 4.16 36.08
N SER A 139 -1.28 4.50 36.20
CA SER A 139 -0.87 5.88 36.48
C SER A 139 -0.86 6.67 35.18
N ARG A 140 -1.74 7.67 35.05
CA ARG A 140 -1.78 8.61 33.93
C ARG A 140 -0.64 9.65 34.04
N THR A 141 0.60 9.19 34.15
CA THR A 141 1.79 10.04 34.17
C THR A 141 2.78 9.50 33.16
N GLY A 142 2.54 9.89 31.91
CA GLY A 142 3.56 9.97 30.88
C GLY A 142 3.66 11.42 30.46
N SER A 143 4.53 12.18 31.12
CA SER A 143 5.13 13.36 30.51
C SER A 143 5.90 12.86 29.30
N ARG A 144 5.37 13.12 28.10
CA ARG A 144 6.18 13.11 26.88
C ARG A 144 6.86 14.47 26.83
N ASP A 145 8.09 14.53 27.30
CA ASP A 145 9.00 15.58 26.85
C ASP A 145 9.78 14.97 25.69
N VAL A 146 9.33 15.26 24.47
CA VAL A 146 10.04 15.00 23.22
C VAL A 146 10.70 16.32 22.88
N ARG A 147 12.03 16.38 22.96
CA ARG A 147 12.82 17.36 22.22
C ARG A 147 13.31 16.73 20.94
#